data_AF-A0A968D3G8-F1
#
_entry.id   AF-A0A968D3G8-F1
#
_cell.length_a   1.000
_cell.length_b   1.000
_cell.length_c   1.000
_cell.angle_alpha   90.00
_cell.angle_beta   90.00
_cell.angle_gamma   90.00
#
_symmetry.space_group_name_H-M   'P 1'
#
loop_
_entity.id
_entity.type
_entity.pdbx_description
1 polymer ?
#
loop_
_entity_poly.entity_id
_entity_poly.type
_entity_poly.pdbx_seq_one_letter_code
_entity_poly.pdbx_strand_id
1 'polypeptide(L)'
;MQRTLKFVKYLREFGWEPVVLTAGNADYPVYDETLYSEVPDDVRVYRSRIFEPYRLYRKFTGRRSGESTDIATLTSTEHRTRKFSERL
;
A
#
# COMPACT_ATOMS: atom_id res chain seq x y z
N MET A 1 5.08 0.74 -13.01
CA MET A 1 5.01 -0.70 -13.36
C MET A 1 4.67 -1.51 -12.10
N GLN A 2 3.53 -2.21 -12.06
CA GLN A 2 3.17 -3.11 -10.95
C GLN A 2 3.47 -4.58 -11.33
N ARG A 3 4.39 -5.23 -10.63
CA ARG A 3 4.86 -6.59 -10.96
C ARG A 3 3.82 -7.66 -10.64
N THR A 4 3.15 -7.56 -9.50
CA THR A 4 2.10 -8.49 -9.06
C THR A 4 0.94 -8.57 -10.06
N LEU A 5 0.54 -7.42 -10.61
CA LEU A 5 -0.51 -7.33 -11.62
C LEU A 5 -0.16 -8.14 -12.88
N LYS A 6 1.09 -8.06 -13.34
CA LYS A 6 1.54 -8.81 -14.53
C LYS A 6 1.54 -10.32 -14.28
N PHE A 7 1.85 -10.80 -13.08
CA PHE A 7 1.75 -12.23 -12.78
C PHE A 7 0.31 -12.74 -12.93
N VAL A 8 -0.67 -12.01 -12.40
CA VAL A 8 -2.08 -12.38 -12.53
C VAL A 8 -2.50 -12.43 -14.01
N LYS A 9 -2.02 -11.48 -14.82
CA LYS A 9 -2.30 -11.44 -16.25
C LYS A 9 -1.72 -12.64 -17.01
N TYR A 10 -0.45 -12.98 -16.76
CA TYR A 10 0.27 -13.96 -17.60
C TYR A 10 0.20 -15.40 -17.08
N LEU A 11 -0.11 -15.66 -15.80
CA LEU A 11 -0.18 -17.02 -15.26
C LEU A 11 -1.15 -17.93 -16.02
N ARG A 12 -2.21 -17.37 -16.58
CA ARG A 12 -3.21 -18.10 -17.38
C ARG A 12 -2.66 -18.62 -18.70
N GLU A 13 -1.68 -17.93 -19.28
CA GLU A 13 -0.97 -18.39 -20.50
C GLU A 13 -0.16 -19.67 -20.22
N PHE A 14 0.15 -19.95 -18.95
CA PHE A 14 0.82 -21.17 -18.50
C PHE A 14 -0.16 -22.23 -17.96
N GLY A 15 -1.47 -22.04 -18.12
CA GLY A 15 -2.50 -22.97 -17.67
C GLY A 15 -2.86 -22.89 -16.18
N TRP A 16 -2.41 -21.85 -15.47
CA TRP A 16 -2.74 -21.63 -14.06
C TRP A 16 -3.90 -20.66 -13.88
N GLU A 17 -4.80 -20.95 -12.95
CA GLU A 17 -5.91 -20.06 -12.61
C GLU A 17 -5.58 -19.25 -11.33
N PRO A 18 -5.20 -17.97 -11.43
CA PRO A 18 -4.80 -17.18 -10.29
C PRO A 18 -5.99 -16.76 -9.43
N VAL A 19 -5.82 -16.82 -8.11
CA VAL A 19 -6.76 -16.25 -7.14
C VAL A 19 -6.04 -15.16 -6.37
N VAL A 20 -6.62 -13.96 -6.34
CA VAL A 20 -6.00 -12.78 -5.72
C VAL A 20 -6.62 -12.54 -4.35
N LEU A 21 -5.77 -12.40 -3.33
CA LEU A 21 -6.15 -11.91 -2.00
C LEU A 21 -5.44 -10.58 -1.77
N THR A 22 -6.20 -9.53 -1.47
CA THR A 22 -5.65 -8.18 -1.23
C THR A 22 -6.33 -7.50 -0.05
N ALA A 23 -5.75 -6.39 0.40
CA ALA A 23 -6.31 -5.57 1.47
C ALA A 23 -7.48 -4.73 0.95
N GLY A 24 -8.63 -4.81 1.63
CA GLY A 24 -9.84 -4.07 1.28
C GLY A 24 -9.90 -2.64 1.84
N ASN A 25 -9.12 -2.35 2.88
CA ASN A 25 -9.11 -1.05 3.57
C ASN A 25 -7.69 -0.47 3.70
N ALA A 26 -6.81 -0.82 2.76
CA ALA A 26 -5.47 -0.25 2.73
C ALA A 26 -5.52 1.23 2.33
N ASP A 27 -4.70 2.05 2.99
CA ASP A 27 -4.58 3.47 2.75
C ASP A 27 -3.35 3.72 1.86
N TYR A 28 -3.56 3.65 0.54
CA TYR A 28 -2.53 3.95 -0.44
C TYR A 28 -2.48 5.46 -0.75
N PRO A 29 -1.29 6.06 -0.88
CA PRO A 29 -1.15 7.49 -1.16
C PRO A 29 -1.60 7.88 -2.58
N VAL A 30 -1.54 6.93 -3.53
CA VAL A 30 -1.86 7.17 -4.94
C VAL A 30 -2.61 5.95 -5.49
N TYR A 31 -3.71 6.20 -6.19
CA TYR A 31 -4.50 5.21 -6.92
C TYR A 31 -4.36 5.45 -8.41
N ASP A 32 -4.19 4.37 -9.18
CA ASP A 32 -4.18 4.39 -10.63
C ASP A 32 -5.27 3.47 -11.15
N GLU A 33 -6.38 4.07 -11.58
CA GLU A 33 -7.56 3.35 -12.04
C GLU A 33 -7.33 2.64 -13.38
N THR A 34 -6.35 3.08 -14.18
CA THR A 34 -6.07 2.49 -15.49
C THR A 34 -5.66 1.03 -15.38
N LEU A 35 -5.06 0.64 -14.25
CA LEU A 35 -4.60 -0.71 -13.97
C LEU A 35 -5.71 -1.74 -13.83
N TYR A 36 -6.94 -1.32 -13.51
CA TYR A 36 -8.08 -2.23 -13.43
C TYR A 36 -8.39 -2.87 -14.79
N SER A 37 -8.20 -2.12 -15.87
CA SER A 37 -8.41 -2.63 -17.24
C SER A 37 -7.40 -3.71 -17.66
N GLU A 38 -6.32 -3.89 -16.90
CA GLU A 38 -5.32 -4.93 -17.17
C GLU A 38 -5.62 -6.27 -16.50
N VAL A 39 -6.57 -6.31 -15.56
CA VAL A 39 -6.99 -7.53 -14.85
C VAL A 39 -8.11 -8.19 -15.65
N PRO A 40 -8.01 -9.49 -15.99
CA PRO A 40 -9.14 -10.21 -16.59
C PRO A 40 -10.35 -10.24 -15.64
N ASP A 41 -11.55 -9.95 -16.18
CA ASP A 41 -12.79 -9.78 -15.39
C ASP A 41 -13.21 -11.03 -14.60
N ASP A 42 -12.75 -12.20 -15.01
CA ASP A 42 -13.07 -13.50 -14.42
C ASP A 42 -12.10 -13.95 -13.32
N VAL A 43 -11.04 -13.18 -13.05
CA VAL A 43 -10.13 -13.44 -11.93
C VAL A 43 -10.83 -13.21 -10.59
N ARG A 44 -10.78 -14.20 -9.70
CA ARG A 44 -11.37 -14.10 -8.36
C ARG A 44 -10.49 -13.22 -7.47
N VAL A 45 -11.03 -12.08 -7.05
CA VAL A 45 -10.37 -11.15 -6.14
C VAL A 45 -11.09 -11.09 -4.80
N TYR A 46 -10.42 -11.54 -3.75
CA TYR A 46 -10.86 -11.43 -2.36
C TYR A 46 -10.22 -10.22 -1.69
N ARG A 47 -11.03 -9.38 -1.06
CA ARG A 47 -10.57 -8.22 -0.29
C ARG A 47 -10.80 -8.46 1.19
N SER A 48 -9.73 -8.63 1.95
CA SER A 48 -9.78 -8.85 3.39
C SER A 48 -9.56 -7.55 4.16
N ARG A 49 -10.14 -7.46 5.36
CA ARG A 49 -9.86 -6.35 6.28
C ARG A 49 -8.49 -6.55 6.91
N ILE A 50 -7.64 -5.54 6.81
CA ILE A 50 -6.33 -5.50 7.46
C ILE A 50 -6.31 -4.50 8.61
N PHE A 51 -5.52 -4.80 9.63
CA PHE A 51 -5.17 -3.82 10.66
C PHE A 51 -4.07 -2.90 10.11
N GLU A 52 -4.30 -1.59 10.13
CA GLU A 52 -3.33 -0.59 9.67
C GLU A 52 -2.68 0.18 10.84
N PRO A 53 -1.47 -0.21 11.28
CA PRO A 53 -0.74 0.53 12.31
C PRO A 53 -0.48 1.98 11.92
N TYR A 54 -0.24 2.25 10.63
CA TYR A 54 0.04 3.60 10.13
C TYR A 54 -1.15 4.54 10.26
N ARG A 55 -2.36 4.06 9.99
CA ARG A 55 -3.60 4.83 10.17
C ARG A 55 -3.81 5.20 11.64
N LEU A 56 -3.46 4.28 12.54
CA LEU A 56 -3.48 4.52 13.98
C LEU A 56 -2.45 5.60 14.37
N TYR A 57 -1.21 5.48 13.88
CA TYR A 57 -0.13 6.47 14.10
C TYR A 57 -0.50 7.87 13.58
N ARG A 58 -1.10 7.98 12.39
CA ARG A 58 -1.61 9.25 11.85
C ARG A 58 -2.66 9.88 12.75
N LYS A 59 -3.62 9.08 13.23
CA LYS A 59 -4.68 9.55 14.14
C LYS A 59 -4.12 10.06 15.46
N PHE A 60 -3.11 9.40 16.02
CA PHE A 60 -2.45 9.83 17.25
C PHE A 60 -1.55 11.06 17.08
N THR A 61 -0.95 11.25 15.90
CA THR A 61 -0.07 12.39 15.61
C THR A 61 -0.79 13.64 15.12
N GLY A 62 -2.12 13.58 14.92
CA GLY A 62 -2.93 14.73 14.49
C GLY A 62 -2.67 15.21 13.05
N ARG A 63 -1.94 14.41 12.24
CA ARG A 63 -1.62 14.73 10.85
C ARG A 63 -2.85 14.52 9.96
N ARG A 64 -3.13 15.47 9.05
CA ARG A 64 -4.33 15.46 8.19
C ARG A 64 -4.23 14.39 7.10
N SER A 65 -5.39 13.88 6.69
CA SER A 65 -5.60 12.73 5.77
C SER A 65 -5.15 12.94 4.31
N GLY A 66 -4.26 13.89 4.03
CA GLY A 66 -3.76 14.21 2.68
C GLY A 66 -2.25 14.44 2.59
N GLU A 67 -1.52 14.38 3.71
CA GLU A 67 -0.06 14.32 3.67
C GLU A 67 0.34 12.86 3.43
N SER A 68 0.98 12.56 2.30
CA SER A 68 1.51 11.23 2.04
C SER A 68 2.42 10.84 3.19
N THR A 69 2.05 9.77 3.91
CA THR A 69 2.95 9.14 4.88
C THR A 69 3.96 8.31 4.09
N ASP A 70 4.71 8.98 3.21
CA ASP A 70 5.82 8.34 2.54
C ASP A 70 6.81 7.90 3.61
N ILE A 71 7.28 6.66 3.47
CA ILE A 71 8.29 6.08 4.36
C ILE A 71 9.52 6.99 4.38
N ALA A 72 9.83 7.65 3.25
CA ALA A 72 10.88 8.66 3.16
C ALA A 72 10.69 9.83 4.15
N THR A 73 9.47 10.34 4.31
CA THR A 73 9.14 11.43 5.24
C THR A 73 9.29 11.01 6.69
N LEU A 74 8.93 9.75 7.01
CA LEU A 74 9.11 9.19 8.35
C LEU A 74 10.60 9.04 8.70
N THR A 75 11.40 8.50 7.78
CA THR A 75 12.85 8.35 7.96
C THR A 75 13.55 9.70 8.18
N SER A 76 13.13 10.75 7.46
CA SER A 76 13.65 12.12 7.68
C SER A 76 13.26 12.72 9.02
N THR A 77 12.09 12.36 9.57
CA THR A 77 11.64 12.87 10.89
C THR A 77 12.41 12.20 12.03
N GLU A 78 12.72 10.91 11.92
CA GLU A 78 13.52 10.19 12.93
C GLU A 78 14.92 10.78 13.12
N HIS A 79 15.55 11.26 12.04
CA HIS A 79 16.87 11.92 12.12
C HIS A 79 16.83 13.23 12.92
N ARG A 80 15.69 13.94 12.93
CA ARG A 80 15.52 15.16 13.72
C ARG A 80 15.35 14.87 15.20
N THR A 81 14.65 13.79 15.54
CA THR A 81 14.42 13.39 16.95
C THR A 81 15.68 12.85 17.61
N ARG A 82 16.52 12.07 16.89
CA ARG A 82 17.82 11.59 17.42
C ARG A 82 18.78 12.73 17.77
N LYS A 83 18.87 13.77 16.91
CA LYS A 83 19.72 14.94 17.17
C LYS A 83 19.33 15.76 18.41
N PHE A 84 18.08 15.67 18.85
CA PHE A 84 17.63 16.36 20.06
C PHE A 84 18.01 15.57 21.32
N SER A 85 17.95 14.24 21.26
CA SER A 85 18.37 13.35 22.35
C SER A 85 19.88 13.35 22.60
N GLU A 86 20.69 13.68 21.59
CA GLU A 86 22.15 13.79 21.71
C GLU A 86 22.61 15.14 22.29
N ARG A 87 21.68 16.06 22.58
CA ARG A 87 21.94 17.40 23.12
C ARG A 87 21.54 17.58 24.59
N LEU A 88 21.02 16.53 25.23
CA LEU A 88 20.78 16.43 26.68
C LEU A 88 21.87 15.54 27.29
#